data_AF-A0A0K1W1Q9-F1
#
_entry.id   AF-A0A0K1W1Q9-F1
#
_cell.length_a   1.000
_cell.length_b   1.000
_cell.length_c   1.000
_cell.angle_alpha   90.00
_cell.angle_beta   90.00
_cell.angle_gamma   90.00
#
_symmetry.space_group_name_H-M   'P 1'
#
loop_
_entity.id
_entity.type
_entity.pdbx_description
1 polymer ?
#
loop_
_entity_poly.entity_id
_entity_poly.type
_entity_poly.pdbx_seq_one_letter_code
_entity_poly.pdbx_strand_id
1 'polypeptide(L)'
;MNYKKFFIIFILTFFLGFGFIILNKEININKNIEKNKKEEYINFKIKFNVELLNNNLLPNKILKTSNNKINSVNDFLSFNNLEKINFYFDVYENKKFYDIGEIVIFPKNDSLTKKYNRYNIDNDFFIKYGLDRKLSKSLKEIFIREDSTIEECIKIINEKYKSVKELLEFINVATYFILF
;
A
#
# COMPACT_ATOMS: atom_id res chain seq x y z
N MET A 1 -25.14 -42.90 -60.51
CA MET A 1 -25.35 -41.45 -60.31
C MET A 1 -25.05 -41.15 -58.83
N ASN A 2 -23.91 -40.52 -58.55
CA ASN A 2 -23.22 -40.55 -57.24
C ASN A 2 -23.69 -39.49 -56.21
N TYR A 3 -24.82 -38.82 -56.46
CA TYR A 3 -25.32 -37.70 -55.65
C TYR A 3 -25.56 -38.08 -54.18
N LYS A 4 -25.99 -39.31 -53.88
CA LYS A 4 -26.17 -39.78 -52.50
C LYS A 4 -24.85 -39.81 -51.71
N LYS A 5 -23.73 -40.16 -52.36
CA LYS A 5 -22.41 -40.17 -51.71
C LYS A 5 -21.90 -38.75 -51.45
N PHE A 6 -22.09 -37.84 -52.41
CA PHE A 6 -21.74 -36.42 -52.23
C PHE A 6 -22.57 -35.74 -51.13
N PHE A 7 -23.86 -36.09 -51.02
CA PHE A 7 -24.73 -35.54 -49.98
C PHE A 7 -24.31 -35.97 -48.57
N ILE A 8 -23.89 -37.23 -48.40
CA ILE A 8 -23.36 -37.73 -47.11
C ILE A 8 -22.06 -37.02 -46.73
N ILE A 9 -21.15 -36.84 -47.69
CA ILE A 9 -19.87 -36.12 -47.47
C ILE A 9 -20.13 -34.65 -47.08
N PHE A 10 -21.11 -34.00 -47.73
CA PHE A 10 -21.51 -32.63 -47.42
C PHE A 10 -22.06 -32.50 -45.99
N ILE A 11 -22.92 -33.41 -45.56
CA ILE A 11 -23.46 -33.41 -44.20
C ILE A 11 -22.33 -33.63 -43.16
N LEU A 12 -21.41 -34.56 -43.42
CA LEU A 12 -20.29 -34.84 -42.52
C LEU A 12 -19.35 -33.63 -42.37
N THR A 13 -19.03 -32.96 -43.46
CA THR A 13 -18.19 -31.75 -43.43
C THR A 13 -18.90 -30.57 -42.76
N PHE A 14 -20.22 -30.45 -42.92
CA PHE A 14 -21.01 -29.46 -42.21
C PHE A 14 -21.00 -29.68 -40.69
N PHE A 15 -21.19 -30.93 -40.21
CA PHE A 15 -21.15 -31.25 -38.79
C PHE A 15 -19.76 -31.04 -38.17
N LEU A 16 -18.69 -31.37 -38.89
CA LEU A 16 -17.31 -31.11 -38.45
C LEU A 16 -17.04 -29.60 -38.30
N GLY A 17 -17.50 -28.78 -39.26
CA GLY A 17 -17.38 -27.33 -39.19
C GLY A 17 -18.16 -26.74 -38.00
N PHE A 18 -19.38 -27.23 -37.77
CA PHE A 18 -20.22 -26.78 -36.66
C PHE A 18 -19.63 -27.14 -35.29
N GLY A 19 -19.07 -28.35 -35.16
CA GLY A 19 -18.36 -28.78 -33.95
C GLY A 19 -17.13 -27.91 -33.65
N PHE A 20 -16.38 -27.53 -34.68
CA PHE A 20 -15.19 -26.66 -34.52
C PHE A 20 -15.56 -25.24 -34.04
N ILE A 21 -16.70 -24.70 -34.49
CA ILE A 21 -17.20 -23.39 -34.06
C ILE A 21 -17.60 -23.41 -32.58
N ILE A 22 -18.27 -24.48 -32.12
CA ILE A 22 -18.69 -24.63 -30.72
C ILE A 22 -17.47 -24.73 -29.79
N LEU A 23 -16.49 -25.57 -30.14
CA LEU A 23 -15.26 -25.74 -29.36
C LEU A 23 -14.45 -24.43 -29.24
N ASN A 24 -14.33 -23.66 -30.33
CA ASN A 24 -13.65 -22.37 -30.29
C ASN A 24 -14.38 -21.33 -29.43
N LYS A 25 -15.72 -21.43 -29.31
CA LYS A 25 -16.50 -20.54 -28.46
C LYS A 25 -16.25 -20.85 -26.99
N GLU A 26 -16.24 -22.12 -26.59
CA GLU A 26 -15.94 -22.53 -25.20
C GLU A 26 -14.50 -22.22 -24.78
N ILE A 27 -13.52 -22.46 -25.66
CA ILE A 27 -12.10 -22.15 -25.37
C ILE A 27 -11.88 -20.64 -25.18
N ASN A 28 -12.56 -19.79 -25.96
CA ASN A 28 -12.45 -18.34 -25.82
C ASN A 28 -13.24 -17.78 -24.63
N ILE A 29 -14.34 -18.41 -24.23
CA ILE A 29 -15.09 -18.04 -23.02
C ILE A 29 -14.23 -18.30 -21.77
N ASN A 30 -13.57 -19.46 -21.68
CA ASN A 30 -12.70 -19.76 -20.53
C ASN A 30 -11.45 -18.86 -20.46
N LYS A 31 -10.85 -18.52 -21.61
CA LYS A 31 -9.70 -17.58 -21.66
C LYS A 31 -10.06 -16.14 -21.28
N ASN A 32 -11.30 -15.71 -21.48
CA ASN A 32 -11.76 -14.38 -21.08
C ASN A 32 -12.24 -14.31 -19.62
N ILE A 33 -12.61 -15.44 -19.00
CA ILE A 33 -12.99 -15.49 -17.58
C ILE A 33 -11.73 -15.41 -16.68
N GLU A 34 -10.59 -15.98 -17.08
CA GLU A 34 -9.34 -15.86 -16.32
C GLU A 34 -8.69 -14.48 -16.42
N LYS A 35 -8.86 -13.77 -17.54
CA LYS A 35 -8.23 -12.46 -17.78
C LYS A 35 -8.85 -11.27 -17.04
N ASN A 36 -9.97 -11.47 -16.33
CA ASN A 36 -10.73 -10.37 -15.71
C ASN A 36 -10.76 -10.37 -14.17
N LYS A 37 -10.03 -11.25 -13.48
CA LYS A 37 -9.78 -11.05 -12.05
C LYS A 37 -8.70 -9.97 -11.92
N LYS A 38 -9.13 -8.72 -11.66
CA LYS A 38 -8.22 -7.70 -11.13
C LYS A 38 -7.57 -8.30 -9.89
N GLU A 39 -6.27 -8.54 -9.97
CA GLU A 39 -5.51 -9.05 -8.84
C GLU A 39 -5.61 -8.04 -7.69
N GLU A 40 -6.15 -8.48 -6.56
CA GLU A 40 -6.21 -7.68 -5.35
C GLU A 40 -4.96 -7.92 -4.51
N TYR A 41 -4.46 -6.86 -3.88
CA TYR A 41 -3.21 -6.90 -3.12
C TYR A 41 -3.39 -6.35 -1.71
N ILE A 42 -2.52 -6.80 -0.82
CA ILE A 42 -2.26 -6.21 0.49
C ILE A 42 -0.98 -5.40 0.39
N ASN A 43 -1.09 -4.11 0.70
CA ASN A 43 0.03 -3.17 0.68
C ASN A 43 0.50 -2.87 2.10
N PHE A 44 1.79 -2.62 2.24
CA PHE A 44 2.37 -2.12 3.49
C PHE A 44 2.38 -0.60 3.45
N LYS A 45 1.76 0.01 4.46
CA LYS A 45 1.64 1.45 4.58
C LYS A 45 2.33 1.91 5.85
N ILE A 46 3.32 2.77 5.70
CA ILE A 46 4.01 3.33 6.84
C ILE A 46 3.16 4.44 7.46
N LYS A 47 2.88 4.35 8.75
CA LYS A 47 2.12 5.35 9.50
C LYS A 47 2.83 6.70 9.43
N PHE A 48 2.04 7.77 9.28
CA PHE A 48 2.52 9.16 9.14
C PHE A 48 3.39 9.42 7.90
N ASN A 49 3.39 8.51 6.92
CA ASN A 49 4.15 8.62 5.68
C ASN A 49 5.67 8.86 5.88
N VAL A 50 6.28 8.41 6.97
CA VAL A 50 7.73 8.58 7.19
C VAL A 50 8.54 7.84 6.12
N GLU A 51 9.67 8.43 5.71
CA GLU A 51 10.54 7.83 4.70
C GLU A 51 11.56 6.89 5.34
N LEU A 52 11.70 5.68 4.81
CA LEU A 52 12.72 4.72 5.27
C LEU A 52 14.06 4.99 4.59
N LEU A 53 15.16 4.70 5.30
CA LEU A 53 16.49 4.67 4.69
C LEU A 53 16.64 3.50 3.71
N ASN A 54 15.97 2.38 3.98
CA ASN A 54 16.01 1.18 3.15
C ASN A 54 14.59 0.63 2.91
N ASN A 55 14.08 0.83 1.71
CA ASN A 55 12.74 0.35 1.31
C ASN A 55 12.67 -1.18 1.18
N ASN A 56 13.80 -1.89 1.10
CA ASN A 56 13.82 -3.36 0.99
C ASN A 56 13.46 -4.07 2.30
N LEU A 57 13.29 -3.33 3.41
CA LEU A 57 12.82 -3.87 4.69
C LEU A 57 11.35 -4.31 4.64
N LEU A 58 10.62 -3.89 3.60
CA LEU A 58 9.20 -4.20 3.42
C LEU A 58 8.99 -4.81 2.03
N PRO A 59 8.13 -5.84 1.91
CA PRO A 59 7.69 -6.29 0.60
C PRO A 59 6.78 -5.22 0.00
N ASN A 60 6.87 -5.02 -1.31
CA ASN A 60 6.07 -4.01 -2.01
C ASN A 60 4.56 -4.25 -1.85
N LYS A 61 4.11 -5.48 -2.10
CA LYS A 61 2.72 -5.91 -2.00
C LYS A 61 2.62 -7.44 -1.97
N ILE A 62 1.55 -7.97 -1.38
CA ILE A 62 1.27 -9.41 -1.32
C ILE A 62 -0.07 -9.67 -2.01
N LEU A 63 -0.12 -10.68 -2.89
CA LEU A 63 -1.35 -11.04 -3.60
C LEU A 63 -2.38 -11.62 -2.61
N LYS A 64 -3.63 -11.14 -2.67
CA LYS A 64 -4.74 -11.74 -1.94
C LYS A 64 -5.14 -13.07 -2.60
N THR A 65 -5.17 -14.14 -1.82
CA THR A 65 -5.57 -15.47 -2.25
C THR A 65 -6.54 -16.08 -1.23
N SER A 66 -7.35 -17.05 -1.64
CA SER A 66 -8.22 -17.78 -0.70
C SER A 66 -7.45 -18.42 0.45
N ASN A 67 -6.18 -18.79 0.23
CA ASN A 67 -5.35 -19.51 1.20
C ASN A 67 -4.76 -18.59 2.28
N ASN A 68 -4.54 -17.31 1.97
CA ASN A 68 -3.98 -16.35 2.91
C ASN A 68 -5.03 -15.42 3.54
N LYS A 69 -6.32 -15.77 3.44
CA LYS A 69 -7.42 -15.02 4.05
C LYS A 69 -7.45 -15.24 5.56
N ILE A 70 -6.70 -14.42 6.28
CA ILE A 70 -6.50 -14.48 7.73
C ILE A 70 -6.93 -13.14 8.34
N ASN A 71 -7.61 -13.17 9.48
CA ASN A 71 -8.17 -11.95 10.12
C ASN A 71 -7.19 -11.26 11.09
N SER A 72 -6.09 -11.92 11.44
CA SER A 72 -5.00 -11.43 12.28
C SER A 72 -3.83 -11.04 11.40
N VAL A 73 -3.29 -9.84 11.61
CA VAL A 73 -2.15 -9.34 10.84
C VAL A 73 -0.91 -10.17 11.18
N ASN A 74 -0.67 -10.44 12.46
CA ASN A 74 0.48 -11.24 12.87
C ASN A 74 0.43 -12.66 12.31
N ASP A 75 -0.72 -13.33 12.37
CA ASP A 75 -0.88 -14.68 11.80
C ASP A 75 -0.70 -14.66 10.28
N PHE A 76 -1.16 -13.60 9.62
CA PHE A 76 -0.93 -13.39 8.18
C PHE A 76 0.56 -13.20 7.86
N LEU A 77 1.30 -12.42 8.66
CA LEU A 77 2.74 -12.25 8.48
C LEU A 77 3.48 -13.59 8.68
N SER A 78 3.12 -14.37 9.70
CA SER A 78 3.64 -15.73 9.92
C SER A 78 3.38 -16.65 8.73
N PHE A 79 2.14 -16.70 8.25
CA PHE A 79 1.76 -17.52 7.09
C PHE A 79 2.57 -17.18 5.82
N ASN A 80 2.90 -15.90 5.62
CA ASN A 80 3.67 -15.45 4.47
C ASN A 80 5.21 -15.41 4.71
N ASN A 81 5.71 -15.95 5.83
CA ASN A 81 7.12 -15.92 6.24
C ASN A 81 7.71 -14.50 6.39
N LEU A 82 6.90 -13.56 6.91
CA LEU A 82 7.23 -12.13 7.07
C LEU A 82 7.32 -11.69 8.53
N GLU A 83 7.42 -12.62 9.47
CA GLU A 83 7.54 -12.33 10.91
C GLU A 83 8.69 -11.38 11.24
N LYS A 84 9.75 -11.38 10.41
CA LYS A 84 10.90 -10.48 10.57
C LYS A 84 10.53 -8.99 10.53
N ILE A 85 9.40 -8.62 9.93
CA ILE A 85 8.89 -7.24 9.92
C ILE A 85 8.68 -6.74 11.36
N ASN A 86 8.25 -7.62 12.27
CA ASN A 86 8.02 -7.28 13.68
C ASN A 86 9.30 -6.92 14.44
N PHE A 87 10.50 -7.22 13.92
CA PHE A 87 11.76 -6.79 14.53
C PHE A 87 12.03 -5.29 14.30
N TYR A 88 11.63 -4.76 13.15
CA TYR A 88 11.93 -3.39 12.73
C TYR A 88 10.74 -2.44 12.89
N PHE A 89 9.52 -2.97 12.86
CA PHE A 89 8.30 -2.19 12.84
C PHE A 89 7.31 -2.67 13.92
N ASP A 90 6.59 -1.71 14.48
CA ASP A 90 5.33 -1.95 15.17
C ASP A 90 4.23 -2.09 14.13
N VAL A 91 3.50 -3.20 14.19
CA VAL A 91 2.43 -3.51 13.23
C VAL A 91 1.09 -3.20 13.87
N TYR A 92 0.28 -2.38 13.19
CA TYR A 92 -1.04 -2.03 13.68
C TYR A 92 -2.02 -3.16 13.41
N GLU A 93 -2.57 -3.73 14.48
CA GLU A 93 -3.50 -4.83 14.40
C GLU A 93 -4.90 -4.31 13.99
N ASN A 94 -5.32 -4.66 12.77
CA ASN A 94 -6.64 -4.32 12.25
C ASN A 94 -7.33 -5.55 11.67
N LYS A 95 -8.43 -6.00 12.29
CA LYS A 95 -9.18 -7.19 11.83
C LYS A 95 -9.72 -7.10 10.40
N LYS A 96 -9.81 -5.90 9.83
CA LYS A 96 -10.27 -5.64 8.46
C LYS A 96 -9.13 -5.37 7.47
N PHE A 97 -7.87 -5.56 7.86
CA PHE A 97 -6.71 -5.28 7.00
C PHE A 97 -6.79 -6.03 5.65
N TYR A 98 -7.30 -7.27 5.67
CA TYR A 98 -7.41 -8.12 4.50
C TYR A 98 -8.44 -7.56 3.51
N ASP A 99 -9.59 -7.08 4.00
CA ASP A 99 -10.63 -6.47 3.17
C ASP A 99 -10.12 -5.14 2.59
N ILE A 100 -9.54 -4.30 3.46
CA ILE A 100 -8.99 -2.98 3.09
C ILE A 100 -7.79 -3.13 2.12
N GLY A 101 -7.03 -4.21 2.23
CA GLY A 101 -5.79 -4.40 1.47
C GLY A 101 -4.63 -3.55 1.97
N GLU A 102 -4.59 -3.23 3.27
CA GLU A 102 -3.53 -2.41 3.86
C GLU A 102 -3.11 -2.95 5.24
N ILE A 103 -1.80 -3.15 5.42
CA ILE A 103 -1.18 -3.35 6.74
C ILE A 103 -0.45 -2.06 7.09
N VAL A 104 -0.88 -1.41 8.17
CA VAL A 104 -0.24 -0.19 8.67
C VAL A 104 0.87 -0.56 9.63
N ILE A 105 2.06 0.01 9.43
CA ILE A 105 3.26 -0.26 10.20
C ILE A 105 3.93 1.04 10.64
N PHE A 106 4.72 1.00 11.70
CA PHE A 106 5.46 2.15 12.21
C PHE A 106 6.88 1.75 12.60
N PRO A 107 7.95 2.48 12.20
CA PRO A 107 9.31 2.12 12.58
C PRO A 107 9.51 2.18 14.10
N LYS A 108 10.16 1.15 14.65
CA LYS A 108 10.48 1.11 16.10
C LYS A 108 11.60 2.06 16.52
N ASN A 109 12.42 2.48 15.56
CA ASN A 109 13.62 3.29 15.82
C ASN A 109 13.83 4.30 14.69
N ASP A 110 14.28 5.49 15.04
CA ASP A 110 14.53 6.61 14.12
C ASP A 110 15.75 6.38 13.20
N SER A 111 16.66 5.49 13.59
CA SER A 111 17.74 5.00 12.72
C SER A 111 17.25 4.26 11.46
N LEU A 112 15.98 3.86 11.39
CA LEU A 112 15.38 3.25 10.20
C LEU A 112 14.85 4.29 9.21
N THR A 113 14.74 5.55 9.64
CA THR A 113 14.08 6.63 8.90
C THR A 113 15.06 7.65 8.36
N LYS A 114 14.75 8.22 7.20
CA LYS A 114 15.53 9.28 6.60
C LYS A 114 15.23 10.60 7.31
N LYS A 115 16.23 11.15 8.01
CA LYS A 115 16.11 12.45 8.66
C LYS A 115 16.54 13.60 7.75
N TYR A 116 15.85 14.72 7.91
CA TYR A 116 16.09 15.98 7.20
C TYR A 116 16.53 17.05 8.18
N ASN A 117 17.50 17.89 7.77
CA ASN A 117 17.93 19.01 8.59
C ASN A 117 16.78 20.01 8.68
N ARG A 118 16.29 20.28 9.90
CA ARG A 118 15.17 21.20 10.11
C ARG A 118 15.43 22.63 9.65
N TYR A 119 16.68 23.04 9.46
CA TYR A 119 17.02 24.37 8.95
C TYR A 119 16.87 24.49 7.43
N ASN A 120 16.83 23.35 6.72
CA ASN A 120 16.81 23.29 5.25
C ASN A 120 15.46 22.80 4.68
N ILE A 121 14.42 22.67 5.50
CA ILE A 121 13.09 22.27 5.01
C ILE A 121 12.44 23.42 4.23
N ASP A 122 11.79 23.11 3.12
CA ASP A 122 11.07 24.08 2.29
C ASP A 122 9.62 24.29 2.77
N ASN A 123 8.87 25.16 2.07
CA ASN A 123 7.48 25.48 2.45
C ASN A 123 6.51 24.32 2.23
N ASP A 124 6.82 23.41 1.32
CA ASP A 124 5.97 22.30 0.92
C ASP A 124 6.42 20.98 1.59
N PHE A 125 7.43 21.02 2.46
CA PHE A 125 8.03 19.86 3.11
C PHE A 125 7.02 18.98 3.83
N PHE A 126 6.05 19.56 4.53
CA PHE A 126 5.04 18.78 5.25
C PHE A 126 3.85 18.36 4.38
N ILE A 127 3.74 18.86 3.15
CA ILE A 127 2.67 18.51 2.22
C ILE A 127 2.77 17.04 1.80
N LYS A 128 3.99 16.51 1.61
CA LYS A 128 4.20 15.09 1.30
C LYS A 128 3.72 14.13 2.40
N TYR A 129 3.55 14.64 3.62
CA TYR A 129 3.01 13.91 4.77
C TYR A 129 1.51 14.16 5.01
N GLY A 130 0.83 14.83 4.07
CA GLY A 130 -0.62 15.04 4.10
C GLY A 130 -1.08 16.31 4.82
N LEU A 131 -0.17 17.23 5.15
CA LEU A 131 -0.55 18.54 5.69
C LEU A 131 -0.88 19.53 4.58
N ASP A 132 -1.80 20.46 4.84
CA ASP A 132 -2.07 21.54 3.90
C ASP A 132 -0.89 22.54 3.81
N ARG A 133 -0.86 23.32 2.73
CA ARG A 133 0.23 24.27 2.47
C ARG A 133 0.37 25.37 3.54
N LYS A 134 -0.75 25.88 4.08
CA LYS A 134 -0.74 26.96 5.08
C LYS A 134 -0.13 26.45 6.38
N LEU A 135 -0.50 25.25 6.78
CA LEU A 135 0.03 24.56 7.94
C LEU A 135 1.51 24.20 7.75
N SER A 136 1.87 23.64 6.59
CA SER A 136 3.26 23.32 6.25
C SER A 136 4.19 24.53 6.37
N LYS A 137 3.79 25.68 5.80
CA LYS A 137 4.54 26.93 5.93
C LYS A 137 4.67 27.39 7.39
N SER A 138 3.58 27.32 8.14
CA SER A 138 3.57 27.75 9.55
C SER A 138 4.44 26.87 10.45
N LEU A 139 4.50 25.55 10.17
CA LEU A 139 5.36 24.62 10.88
C LEU A 139 6.82 24.83 10.53
N LYS A 140 7.13 25.03 9.23
CA LYS A 140 8.48 25.38 8.77
C LYS A 140 9.03 26.58 9.54
N GLU A 141 8.27 27.67 9.60
CA GLU A 141 8.68 28.91 10.29
C GLU A 141 9.06 28.67 11.75
N ILE A 142 8.44 27.69 12.42
CA ILE A 142 8.78 27.31 13.80
C ILE A 142 10.03 26.42 13.83
N PHE A 143 10.14 25.44 12.94
CA PHE A 143 11.23 24.46 12.95
C PHE A 143 12.58 25.01 12.50
N ILE A 144 12.61 26.02 11.62
CA ILE A 144 13.87 26.63 11.12
C ILE A 144 14.50 27.62 12.11
N ARG A 145 13.89 27.83 13.29
CA ARG A 145 14.40 28.74 14.32
C ARG A 145 15.74 28.25 14.87
N GLU A 146 16.81 28.99 14.54
CA GLU A 146 18.18 28.72 15.00
C GLU A 146 18.34 28.89 16.51
N ASP A 147 17.49 29.70 17.13
CA ASP A 147 17.49 30.02 18.56
C ASP A 147 16.71 29.02 19.43
N SER A 148 16.13 27.97 18.85
CA SER A 148 15.26 27.01 19.57
C SER A 148 15.67 25.57 19.30
N THR A 149 15.61 24.64 20.26
CA THR A 149 15.81 23.20 19.98
C THR A 149 14.58 22.56 19.33
N ILE A 150 14.68 21.31 18.85
CA ILE A 150 13.50 20.57 18.33
C ILE A 150 12.42 20.45 19.41
N GLU A 151 12.80 20.15 20.65
CA GLU A 151 11.87 20.03 21.78
C GLU A 151 11.15 21.36 22.05
N GLU A 152 11.84 22.49 21.94
CA GLU A 152 11.26 23.82 22.09
C GLU A 152 10.32 24.16 20.93
N CYS A 153 10.70 23.83 19.68
CA CYS A 153 9.81 23.96 18.52
C CYS A 153 8.52 23.13 18.72
N ILE A 154 8.64 21.89 19.20
CA ILE A 154 7.49 21.02 19.48
C ILE A 154 6.60 21.62 20.58
N LYS A 155 7.17 22.18 21.66
CA LYS A 155 6.40 22.88 22.70
C LYS A 155 5.60 24.05 22.14
N ILE A 156 6.22 24.91 21.33
CA ILE A 156 5.56 26.04 20.68
C ILE A 156 4.40 25.55 19.78
N ILE A 157 4.62 24.46 19.04
CA ILE A 157 3.58 23.86 18.18
C ILE A 157 2.42 23.31 19.03
N ASN A 158 2.70 22.58 20.10
CA ASN A 158 1.69 22.03 20.99
C ASN A 158 0.80 23.13 21.61
N GLU A 159 1.39 24.25 22.01
CA GLU A 159 0.64 25.39 22.53
C GLU A 159 -0.23 26.06 21.46
N LYS A 160 0.32 26.29 20.27
CA LYS A 160 -0.35 26.97 19.16
C LYS A 160 -1.51 26.15 18.56
N TYR A 161 -1.37 24.82 18.51
CA TYR A 161 -2.32 23.92 17.85
C TYR A 161 -3.03 22.96 18.83
N LYS A 162 -3.14 23.33 20.10
CA LYS A 162 -3.76 22.52 21.19
C LYS A 162 -5.12 21.88 20.86
N SER A 163 -5.89 22.48 19.96
CA SER A 163 -7.23 22.00 19.57
C SER A 163 -7.22 20.94 18.45
N VAL A 164 -6.08 20.67 17.81
CA VAL A 164 -5.99 19.80 16.63
C VAL A 164 -5.26 18.50 16.98
N LYS A 165 -5.96 17.57 17.65
CA LYS A 165 -5.36 16.34 18.21
C LYS A 165 -4.55 15.52 17.20
N GLU A 166 -5.09 15.31 16.00
CA GLU A 166 -4.45 14.50 14.96
C GLU A 166 -3.13 15.12 14.48
N LEU A 167 -3.10 16.45 14.35
CA LEU A 167 -1.87 17.18 14.02
C LEU A 167 -0.83 17.03 15.14
N LEU A 168 -1.24 17.16 16.40
CA LEU A 168 -0.32 17.00 17.52
C LEU A 168 0.22 15.57 17.63
N GLU A 169 -0.58 14.55 17.31
CA GLU A 169 -0.09 13.17 17.22
C GLU A 169 1.00 13.05 16.15
N PHE A 170 0.76 13.60 14.96
CA PHE A 170 1.77 13.64 13.90
C PHE A 170 3.03 14.42 14.34
N ILE A 171 2.89 15.61 14.93
CA ILE A 171 4.05 16.45 15.29
C ILE A 171 4.87 15.78 16.39
N ASN A 172 4.24 15.31 17.46
CA ASN A 172 4.96 14.76 18.60
C ASN A 172 5.62 13.42 18.29
N VAL A 173 4.98 12.59 17.46
CA VAL A 173 5.48 11.24 17.16
C VAL A 173 6.28 11.23 15.87
N ALA A 174 5.70 11.64 14.74
CA ALA A 174 6.32 11.46 13.44
C ALA A 174 7.50 12.41 13.19
N THR A 175 7.42 13.65 13.68
CA THR A 175 8.44 14.66 13.35
C THR A 175 9.82 14.30 13.92
N TYR A 176 9.86 13.64 15.09
CA TYR A 176 11.10 13.13 15.68
C TYR A 176 11.84 12.14 14.76
N PHE A 177 11.09 11.38 13.96
CA PHE A 177 11.63 10.41 13.01
C PHE A 177 11.98 11.06 11.66
N ILE A 178 11.45 12.26 11.38
CA ILE A 178 11.65 12.96 10.10
C ILE A 178 12.74 14.03 10.19
N LEU A 179 12.91 14.68 11.34
CA LEU A 179 13.81 15.83 11.50
C LEU A 179 14.99 15.55 12.46
N PHE A 180 16.10 16.23 12.20
CA PHE A 180 17.25 16.36 13.09
C PHE A 180 17.65 17.83 13.23
#